data_AF-A0A1F3TSN5-F1
#
_entry.id   AF-A0A1F3TSN5-F1
#
_cell.length_a   1.000
_cell.length_b   1.000
_cell.length_c   1.000
_cell.angle_alpha   90.00
_cell.angle_beta   90.00
_cell.angle_gamma   90.00
#
_symmetry.space_group_name_H-M   'P 1'
#
loop_
_entity.id
_entity.type
_entity.pdbx_description
1 polymer ?
#
loop_
_entity_poly.entity_id
_entity_poly.type
_entity_poly.pdbx_seq_one_letter_code
_entity_poly.pdbx_strand_id
1 'polypeptide(L)'
;MNFCCRSFLFLTWITFSLNLFADTIIEEFTTLTYQGAGSTAVWNTVLGKVHPTLLINNFEDPPSLPDSKPALVGDGHDGAFNISTYSNFGTVAGNVITIDASLFPVLNLTHFHLASGYTLTSINGPLVIFSLSDVIIDGTILCDGLNGEDAIGTIGGAGGLGRCDGNTGGAGGNSTSSGSTGLPSTGLVSGGGGGNYVSIAPGAGGGGAGSFYGSDGNAGQNSTPSTNLAGAGGNGNLGGDADFSSLSGSPGGGGGSGSDTEGGGGGGGGGGTVVIHAVGDVTISATGNILARGGNGGNANTGGGGGGGGGGSVQIFSPGQLVLVPAAVVIDVSGGAGAIPTLGNAGDGGAGTNGRTWLLPFVFTGPGTESHVTLLANEGVVEYSQVAESIVSKSYDTGSTLAKFNSISAFPTATGITFEVAGSNDDFSTDDTGWISASQFSQLDGKRFVKFKATLNNTSATSPLEMDSVIINYDSGLKEEFTFKGCGTVKTNSTGGGNLLSIWFILVMTLLPLLLTKKLKMIKSQ
;
A
#
# COMPACT_ATOMS: atom_id res chain seq x y z
N MET A 1 63.67 3.88 -62.64
CA MET A 1 64.71 4.17 -61.62
C MET A 1 64.21 3.63 -60.30
N ASN A 2 64.96 2.68 -59.72
CA ASN A 2 64.71 2.10 -58.41
C ASN A 2 64.84 3.16 -57.30
N PHE A 3 63.89 3.22 -56.38
CA PHE A 3 64.20 3.52 -54.98
C PHE A 3 63.38 2.62 -54.05
N CYS A 4 64.09 1.64 -53.52
CA CYS A 4 63.73 0.79 -52.41
C CYS A 4 63.74 1.63 -51.12
N CYS A 5 62.68 1.58 -50.31
CA CYS A 5 62.79 1.96 -48.90
C CYS A 5 61.83 1.14 -48.04
N ARG A 6 62.37 -0.03 -47.64
CA ARG A 6 62.21 -0.75 -46.38
C ARG A 6 61.05 -0.34 -45.46
N SER A 7 60.12 -1.28 -45.33
CA SER A 7 59.31 -1.51 -44.13
C SER A 7 60.19 -1.49 -42.88
N PHE A 8 59.94 -0.55 -41.98
CA PHE A 8 60.32 -0.65 -40.58
C PHE A 8 59.06 -1.06 -39.80
N LEU A 9 58.87 -2.37 -39.67
CA LEU A 9 57.94 -2.95 -38.73
C LEU A 9 58.56 -2.79 -37.34
N PHE A 10 58.23 -1.71 -36.64
CA PHE A 10 58.58 -1.54 -35.22
C PHE A 10 57.57 -2.35 -34.40
N LEU A 11 57.83 -3.65 -34.27
CA LEU A 11 57.08 -4.53 -33.38
C LEU A 11 57.62 -4.33 -31.95
N THR A 12 57.21 -3.24 -31.31
CA THR A 12 57.44 -3.01 -29.89
C THR A 12 56.49 -3.94 -29.13
N TRP A 13 56.97 -5.13 -28.74
CA TRP A 13 56.32 -5.94 -27.72
C TRP A 13 56.45 -5.20 -26.40
N ILE A 14 55.51 -4.29 -26.12
CA ILE A 14 55.28 -3.86 -24.76
C ILE A 14 54.43 -4.96 -24.13
N THR A 15 55.06 -5.76 -23.29
CA THR A 15 54.37 -6.67 -22.38
C THR A 15 53.64 -5.81 -21.35
N PHE A 16 52.43 -5.37 -21.68
CA PHE A 16 51.53 -4.71 -20.74
C PHE A 16 50.87 -5.79 -19.89
N SER A 17 51.22 -5.82 -18.61
CA SER A 17 50.50 -6.59 -17.60
C SER A 17 49.10 -6.00 -17.47
N LEU A 18 48.07 -6.80 -17.77
CA LEU A 18 46.67 -6.47 -17.49
C LEU A 18 46.54 -6.19 -16.00
N ASN A 19 46.39 -4.93 -15.61
CA ASN A 19 46.08 -4.57 -14.24
C ASN A 19 44.59 -4.82 -14.00
N LEU A 20 44.28 -5.81 -13.17
CA LEU A 20 42.96 -6.07 -12.62
C LEU A 20 42.82 -5.26 -11.34
N PHE A 21 41.78 -4.44 -11.24
CA PHE A 21 41.43 -3.70 -10.02
C PHE A 21 40.21 -4.35 -9.41
N ALA A 22 40.32 -4.74 -8.14
CA ALA A 22 39.19 -5.23 -7.37
C ALA A 22 38.17 -4.09 -7.22
N ASP A 23 36.92 -4.40 -7.53
CA ASP A 23 35.77 -3.52 -7.46
C ASP A 23 34.56 -4.29 -6.92
N THR A 24 33.54 -3.57 -6.49
CA THR A 24 32.39 -4.15 -5.79
C THR A 24 31.10 -3.47 -6.20
N ILE A 25 30.09 -4.27 -6.50
CA ILE A 25 28.69 -3.81 -6.57
C ILE A 25 28.03 -4.18 -5.24
N ILE A 26 27.37 -3.21 -4.62
CA ILE A 26 26.60 -3.40 -3.39
C ILE A 26 25.16 -2.96 -3.69
N GLU A 27 24.22 -3.87 -3.49
CA GLU A 27 22.79 -3.58 -3.48
C GLU A 27 22.29 -3.65 -2.04
N GLU A 28 21.83 -2.52 -1.50
CA GLU A 28 21.37 -2.35 -0.10
C GLU A 28 19.84 -2.28 0.01
N PHE A 29 19.15 -2.56 -1.09
CA PHE A 29 17.69 -2.57 -1.23
C PHE A 29 17.00 -1.24 -0.95
N THR A 30 17.72 -0.13 -0.77
CA THR A 30 17.17 1.19 -0.40
C THR A 30 16.38 1.88 -1.53
N THR A 31 16.41 1.34 -2.75
CA THR A 31 15.64 1.86 -3.89
C THR A 31 15.06 0.74 -4.73
N LEU A 32 13.97 1.01 -5.46
CA LEU A 32 13.40 0.08 -6.45
C LEU A 32 14.13 0.14 -7.81
N THR A 33 15.17 0.97 -7.93
CA THR A 33 15.88 1.22 -9.21
C THR A 33 16.36 -0.08 -9.83
N TYR A 34 16.91 -0.97 -9.02
CA TYR A 34 17.48 -2.25 -9.43
C TYR A 34 16.58 -3.46 -9.13
N GLN A 35 15.33 -3.26 -8.72
CA GLN A 35 14.38 -4.37 -8.60
C GLN A 35 13.94 -4.84 -9.99
N GLY A 36 14.25 -6.08 -10.31
CA GLY A 36 13.84 -6.76 -11.54
C GLY A 36 12.44 -7.38 -11.43
N ALA A 37 11.82 -7.59 -12.59
CA ALA A 37 10.55 -8.31 -12.68
C ALA A 37 10.69 -9.77 -12.20
N GLY A 38 9.63 -10.33 -11.62
CA GLY A 38 9.60 -11.71 -11.14
C GLY A 38 10.11 -11.91 -9.71
N SER A 39 10.37 -10.82 -8.97
CA SER A 39 10.58 -10.90 -7.52
C SER A 39 9.27 -11.31 -6.83
N THR A 40 9.34 -12.29 -5.94
CA THR A 40 8.23 -12.80 -5.13
C THR A 40 8.40 -12.50 -3.64
N ALA A 41 9.64 -12.33 -3.17
CA ALA A 41 9.92 -11.82 -1.82
C ALA A 41 9.74 -10.30 -1.77
N VAL A 42 9.62 -9.73 -0.56
CA VAL A 42 9.42 -8.29 -0.36
C VAL A 42 10.75 -7.56 -0.47
N TRP A 43 10.83 -6.61 -1.40
CA TRP A 43 11.93 -5.65 -1.52
C TRP A 43 11.61 -4.42 -0.65
N ASN A 44 12.12 -4.40 0.58
CA ASN A 44 11.77 -3.37 1.54
C ASN A 44 12.78 -2.21 1.49
N THR A 45 12.42 -1.16 0.77
CA THR A 45 13.25 0.04 0.59
C THR A 45 13.46 0.86 1.85
N VAL A 46 12.62 0.66 2.84
CA VAL A 46 12.62 1.43 4.08
C VAL A 46 13.54 0.81 5.11
N LEU A 47 13.41 -0.50 5.27
CA LEU A 47 14.27 -1.26 6.16
C LEU A 47 15.63 -1.56 5.52
N GLY A 48 15.81 -1.26 4.23
CA GLY A 48 17.05 -1.53 3.49
C GLY A 48 17.36 -3.03 3.44
N LYS A 49 16.33 -3.86 3.27
CA LYS A 49 16.46 -5.32 3.32
C LYS A 49 15.41 -6.01 2.48
N VAL A 50 15.63 -7.30 2.27
CA VAL A 50 14.68 -8.23 1.67
C VAL A 50 14.23 -9.23 2.72
N HIS A 51 12.94 -9.51 2.74
CA HIS A 51 12.33 -10.49 3.64
C HIS A 51 11.21 -11.27 2.93
N PRO A 52 10.79 -12.43 3.46
CA PRO A 52 9.67 -13.19 2.93
C PRO A 52 8.36 -12.40 2.99
N THR A 53 7.40 -12.77 2.16
CA THR A 53 6.04 -12.24 2.22
C THR A 53 5.35 -12.62 3.54
N LEU A 54 4.30 -11.89 3.90
CA LEU A 54 3.45 -12.20 5.03
C LEU A 54 2.27 -13.06 4.57
N LEU A 55 1.84 -13.98 5.42
CA LEU A 55 0.66 -14.82 5.25
C LEU A 55 -0.27 -14.60 6.43
N ILE A 56 -1.57 -14.55 6.14
CA ILE A 56 -2.64 -14.60 7.12
C ILE A 56 -3.13 -16.04 7.16
N ASN A 57 -2.94 -16.70 8.28
CA ASN A 57 -3.26 -18.11 8.50
C ASN A 57 -4.49 -18.24 9.42
N ASN A 58 -5.21 -19.36 9.30
CA ASN A 58 -6.32 -19.75 10.17
C ASN A 58 -7.43 -18.69 10.24
N PHE A 59 -7.79 -18.14 9.09
CA PHE A 59 -8.68 -16.99 8.99
C PHE A 59 -10.14 -17.34 8.64
N GLU A 60 -10.44 -18.59 8.28
CA GLU A 60 -11.79 -19.10 7.99
C GLU A 60 -12.48 -19.71 9.22
N ASP A 61 -13.82 -19.60 9.30
CA ASP A 61 -14.67 -20.30 10.28
C ASP A 61 -15.81 -21.09 9.58
N PRO A 62 -15.92 -22.43 9.78
CA PRO A 62 -14.97 -23.30 10.48
C PRO A 62 -13.70 -23.54 9.63
N PRO A 63 -12.53 -23.78 10.25
CA PRO A 63 -11.29 -24.03 9.53
C PRO A 63 -11.41 -25.36 8.78
N SER A 64 -11.80 -25.30 7.52
CA SER A 64 -12.05 -26.51 6.73
C SER A 64 -10.77 -27.10 6.14
N LEU A 65 -9.72 -26.28 6.01
CA LEU A 65 -8.36 -26.60 5.56
C LEU A 65 -7.36 -25.58 6.15
N PRO A 66 -6.03 -25.83 6.14
CA PRO A 66 -5.06 -24.76 6.36
C PRO A 66 -5.20 -23.76 5.20
N ASP A 67 -5.98 -22.71 5.43
CA ASP A 67 -6.09 -21.59 4.51
C ASP A 67 -5.07 -20.52 4.87
N SER A 68 -4.29 -20.12 3.87
CA SER A 68 -3.21 -19.15 3.97
C SER A 68 -3.37 -18.18 2.80
N LYS A 69 -3.62 -16.90 3.12
CA LYS A 69 -3.70 -15.83 2.11
C LYS A 69 -2.53 -14.85 2.28
N PRO A 70 -1.93 -14.34 1.20
CA PRO A 70 -0.90 -13.32 1.32
C PRO A 70 -1.44 -12.06 2.01
N ALA A 71 -0.72 -11.58 3.02
CA ALA A 71 -0.89 -10.24 3.57
C ALA A 71 -0.08 -9.25 2.71
N LEU A 72 -0.79 -8.39 1.98
CA LEU A 72 -0.16 -7.37 1.14
C LEU A 72 0.38 -6.24 2.01
N VAL A 73 1.68 -5.91 1.88
CA VAL A 73 2.33 -4.80 2.60
C VAL A 73 2.77 -3.65 1.68
N GLY A 74 2.43 -3.75 0.39
CA GLY A 74 2.78 -2.76 -0.63
C GLY A 74 4.26 -2.80 -1.03
N ASP A 75 4.67 -1.80 -1.83
CA ASP A 75 6.03 -1.63 -2.35
C ASP A 75 6.63 -0.25 -2.03
N GLY A 76 5.86 0.61 -1.34
CA GLY A 76 6.28 1.95 -0.94
C GLY A 76 6.33 3.00 -2.05
N HIS A 77 5.78 2.74 -3.25
CA HIS A 77 5.91 3.67 -4.38
C HIS A 77 5.25 5.04 -4.16
N ASP A 78 4.26 5.14 -3.27
CA ASP A 78 3.61 6.42 -2.95
C ASP A 78 4.44 7.26 -1.95
N GLY A 79 5.54 6.72 -1.43
CA GLY A 79 6.43 7.44 -0.52
C GLY A 79 5.95 7.43 0.93
N ALA A 80 6.37 8.40 1.74
CA ALA A 80 6.00 8.46 3.16
C ALA A 80 4.71 9.27 3.33
N PHE A 81 3.81 8.83 4.21
CA PHE A 81 2.63 9.59 4.62
C PHE A 81 2.87 10.24 5.99
N ASN A 82 3.19 11.53 6.01
CA ASN A 82 3.45 12.31 7.22
C ASN A 82 3.13 13.80 6.99
N ILE A 83 3.28 14.62 8.02
CA ILE A 83 2.93 16.05 7.98
C ILE A 83 3.55 16.83 6.82
N SER A 84 4.74 16.43 6.36
CA SER A 84 5.43 17.09 5.25
C SER A 84 4.94 16.64 3.86
N THR A 85 4.17 15.55 3.79
CA THR A 85 3.78 14.89 2.55
C THR A 85 2.28 14.67 2.40
N TYR A 86 1.42 15.00 3.37
CA TYR A 86 -0.03 14.79 3.27
C TYR A 86 -0.67 15.35 1.99
N SER A 87 -0.18 16.48 1.48
CA SER A 87 -0.68 17.09 0.24
C SER A 87 -0.41 16.27 -1.02
N ASN A 88 0.42 15.23 -0.96
CA ASN A 88 0.72 14.36 -2.09
C ASN A 88 -0.39 13.33 -2.34
N PHE A 89 -1.21 13.05 -1.34
CA PHE A 89 -2.16 11.92 -1.35
C PHE A 89 -3.62 12.36 -1.50
N GLY A 90 -3.89 13.66 -1.51
CA GLY A 90 -5.25 14.17 -1.59
C GLY A 90 -5.37 15.64 -1.23
N THR A 91 -6.58 16.06 -0.86
CA THR A 91 -6.86 17.44 -0.46
C THR A 91 -6.62 17.61 1.03
N VAL A 92 -5.85 18.63 1.40
CA VAL A 92 -5.65 19.03 2.80
C VAL A 92 -6.36 20.36 3.04
N ALA A 93 -7.41 20.34 3.85
CA ALA A 93 -8.19 21.51 4.24
C ALA A 93 -8.13 21.68 5.76
N GLY A 94 -7.33 22.65 6.23
CA GLY A 94 -6.99 22.75 7.65
C GLY A 94 -6.25 21.48 8.10
N ASN A 95 -6.80 20.80 9.10
CA ASN A 95 -6.25 19.53 9.61
C ASN A 95 -6.96 18.29 9.05
N VAL A 96 -7.84 18.45 8.06
CA VAL A 96 -8.55 17.33 7.42
C VAL A 96 -7.85 16.96 6.11
N ILE A 97 -7.47 15.69 6.01
CA ILE A 97 -6.84 15.07 4.86
C ILE A 97 -7.89 14.16 4.22
N THR A 98 -8.27 14.46 2.99
CA THR A 98 -9.24 13.66 2.22
C THR A 98 -8.52 12.98 1.07
N ILE A 99 -8.42 11.65 1.14
CA ILE A 99 -7.92 10.78 0.08
C ILE A 99 -9.03 10.53 -0.92
N ASP A 100 -8.72 10.61 -2.21
CA ASP A 100 -9.63 10.14 -3.26
C ASP A 100 -9.22 8.72 -3.67
N ALA A 101 -10.02 7.73 -3.26
CA ALA A 101 -9.73 6.32 -3.54
C ALA A 101 -9.82 5.98 -5.04
N SER A 102 -10.35 6.86 -5.88
CA SER A 102 -10.26 6.69 -7.34
C SER A 102 -8.85 6.93 -7.89
N LEU A 103 -8.04 7.73 -7.17
CA LEU A 103 -6.65 8.02 -7.49
C LEU A 103 -5.69 7.15 -6.69
N PHE A 104 -6.00 6.93 -5.41
CA PHE A 104 -5.26 6.09 -4.49
C PHE A 104 -6.16 4.96 -3.97
N PRO A 105 -6.49 3.96 -4.81
CA PRO A 105 -7.31 2.82 -4.38
C PRO A 105 -6.63 2.03 -3.26
N VAL A 106 -5.30 2.08 -3.21
CA VAL A 106 -4.44 1.55 -2.15
C VAL A 106 -3.29 2.53 -1.96
N LEU A 107 -3.01 2.92 -0.71
CA LEU A 107 -1.82 3.68 -0.34
C LEU A 107 -0.67 2.70 -0.08
N ASN A 108 0.34 2.68 -0.96
CA ASN A 108 1.54 1.85 -0.84
C ASN A 108 2.69 2.70 -0.30
N LEU A 109 2.85 2.67 1.01
CA LEU A 109 3.66 3.64 1.74
C LEU A 109 4.96 3.04 2.23
N THR A 110 5.98 3.90 2.27
CA THR A 110 7.22 3.62 2.99
C THR A 110 6.99 3.68 4.51
N HIS A 111 6.29 4.71 4.98
CA HIS A 111 5.96 4.93 6.39
C HIS A 111 4.59 5.56 6.48
N PHE A 112 3.83 5.24 7.52
CA PHE A 112 2.58 5.93 7.85
C PHE A 112 2.65 6.59 9.23
N HIS A 113 2.46 7.90 9.25
CA HIS A 113 2.26 8.67 10.48
C HIS A 113 1.11 9.66 10.30
N LEU A 114 -0.02 9.40 10.97
CA LEU A 114 -1.09 10.38 11.12
C LEU A 114 -0.88 11.17 12.41
N ALA A 115 -0.43 12.42 12.29
CA ALA A 115 -0.08 13.25 13.43
C ALA A 115 -1.30 13.66 14.28
N SER A 116 -1.06 13.94 15.56
CA SER A 116 -2.11 14.39 16.48
C SER A 116 -2.79 15.66 16.00
N GLY A 117 -4.11 15.73 16.16
CA GLY A 117 -4.95 16.84 15.70
C GLY A 117 -5.29 16.82 14.21
N TYR A 118 -4.79 15.85 13.43
CA TYR A 118 -5.20 15.61 12.05
C TYR A 118 -6.32 14.58 11.95
N THR A 119 -7.18 14.75 10.94
CA THR A 119 -8.22 13.80 10.57
C THR A 119 -7.96 13.28 9.16
N LEU A 120 -7.88 11.97 9.00
CA LEU A 120 -7.78 11.30 7.71
C LEU A 120 -9.13 10.70 7.33
N THR A 121 -9.54 10.90 6.08
CA THR A 121 -10.76 10.30 5.53
C THR A 121 -10.58 9.93 4.06
N SER A 122 -11.49 9.12 3.52
CA SER A 122 -11.51 8.70 2.12
C SER A 122 -12.87 8.98 1.48
N ILE A 123 -12.83 9.39 0.21
CA ILE A 123 -13.99 9.49 -0.67
C ILE A 123 -13.84 8.50 -1.84
N ASN A 124 -14.97 8.15 -2.45
CA ASN A 124 -15.04 7.27 -3.64
C ASN A 124 -14.49 5.84 -3.45
N GLY A 125 -14.35 5.37 -2.22
CA GLY A 125 -13.92 4.00 -1.94
C GLY A 125 -13.39 3.82 -0.51
N PRO A 126 -12.91 2.61 -0.17
CA PRO A 126 -12.39 2.31 1.16
C PRO A 126 -11.08 3.06 1.43
N LEU A 127 -10.65 3.10 2.69
CA LEU A 127 -9.31 3.54 3.05
C LEU A 127 -8.40 2.32 3.23
N VAL A 128 -7.48 2.09 2.29
CA VAL A 128 -6.55 0.95 2.31
C VAL A 128 -5.12 1.46 2.43
N ILE A 129 -4.43 1.08 3.50
CA ILE A 129 -3.10 1.54 3.88
C ILE A 129 -2.18 0.32 3.98
N PHE A 130 -1.17 0.26 3.12
CA PHE A 130 -0.10 -0.73 3.18
C PHE A 130 1.23 -0.02 3.46
N SER A 131 1.97 -0.49 4.46
CA SER A 131 3.20 0.14 4.94
C SER A 131 4.36 -0.85 4.99
N LEU A 132 5.49 -0.47 4.39
CA LEU A 132 6.76 -1.19 4.50
C LEU A 132 7.44 -1.06 5.86
N SER A 133 6.91 -0.23 6.76
CA SER A 133 7.39 -0.03 8.13
C SER A 133 6.25 -0.03 9.14
N ASP A 134 6.54 0.41 10.36
CA ASP A 134 5.54 0.74 11.38
C ASP A 134 4.46 1.70 10.87
N VAL A 135 3.27 1.59 11.48
CA VAL A 135 2.13 2.50 11.28
C VAL A 135 1.84 3.20 12.61
N ILE A 136 1.84 4.53 12.59
CA ILE A 136 1.58 5.35 13.78
C ILE A 136 0.34 6.22 13.57
N ILE A 137 -0.64 6.07 14.45
CA ILE A 137 -1.90 6.81 14.44
C ILE A 137 -2.01 7.64 15.72
N ASP A 138 -1.63 8.91 15.62
CA ASP A 138 -1.84 9.92 16.68
C ASP A 138 -3.08 10.77 16.44
N GLY A 139 -3.56 10.86 15.19
CA GLY A 139 -4.77 11.57 14.80
C GLY A 139 -6.00 10.67 14.69
N THR A 140 -7.01 11.14 13.96
CA THR A 140 -8.27 10.40 13.79
C THR A 140 -8.43 9.90 12.36
N ILE A 141 -8.57 8.59 12.16
CA ILE A 141 -9.13 8.05 10.93
C ILE A 141 -10.65 8.11 11.06
N LEU A 142 -11.31 8.86 10.18
CA LEU A 142 -12.74 9.15 10.23
C LEU A 142 -13.44 8.62 8.98
N CYS A 143 -14.11 7.49 9.15
CA CYS A 143 -14.93 6.80 8.17
C CYS A 143 -16.38 6.61 8.66
N ASP A 144 -16.84 7.48 9.58
CA ASP A 144 -18.24 7.50 10.02
C ASP A 144 -19.20 7.84 8.88
N GLY A 145 -20.32 7.13 8.83
CA GLY A 145 -21.49 7.55 8.07
C GLY A 145 -22.08 8.84 8.65
N LEU A 146 -22.59 9.71 7.78
CA LEU A 146 -23.26 10.93 8.21
C LEU A 146 -24.67 10.63 8.73
N ASN A 147 -25.15 11.46 9.65
CA ASN A 147 -26.52 11.39 10.12
C ASN A 147 -27.50 11.70 8.98
N GLY A 148 -28.69 11.09 9.03
CA GLY A 148 -29.82 11.52 8.23
C GLY A 148 -30.31 12.89 8.68
N GLU A 149 -30.84 13.68 7.75
CA GLU A 149 -31.40 14.99 8.06
C GLU A 149 -32.79 14.85 8.71
N ASP A 150 -33.11 15.81 9.58
CA ASP A 150 -34.45 15.94 10.14
C ASP A 150 -35.45 16.36 9.04
N ALA A 151 -36.72 16.00 9.22
CA ALA A 151 -37.80 16.51 8.37
C ALA A 151 -38.01 18.03 8.56
N ILE A 152 -38.39 18.73 7.49
CA ILE A 152 -38.71 20.16 7.52
C ILE A 152 -40.11 20.38 6.95
N GLY A 153 -41.10 20.55 7.82
CA GLY A 153 -42.50 20.62 7.40
C GLY A 153 -42.85 19.35 6.61
N THR A 154 -43.50 19.49 5.46
CA THR A 154 -43.87 18.34 4.61
C THR A 154 -42.71 17.76 3.79
N ILE A 155 -41.50 18.32 3.89
CA ILE A 155 -40.31 17.85 3.17
C ILE A 155 -39.62 16.79 4.05
N GLY A 156 -39.48 15.58 3.52
CA GLY A 156 -38.73 14.51 4.19
C GLY A 156 -37.25 14.83 4.23
N GLY A 157 -36.57 14.41 5.30
CA GLY A 157 -35.14 14.62 5.47
C GLY A 157 -34.30 13.82 4.46
N ALA A 158 -33.18 14.37 4.00
CA ALA A 158 -32.26 13.62 3.16
C ALA A 158 -31.58 12.48 3.93
N GLY A 159 -31.29 11.39 3.24
CA GLY A 159 -30.49 10.30 3.80
C GLY A 159 -29.05 10.74 4.05
N GLY A 160 -28.48 10.29 5.16
CA GLY A 160 -27.08 10.53 5.50
C GLY A 160 -26.15 9.86 4.51
N LEU A 161 -25.14 10.59 4.02
CA LEU A 161 -24.13 10.02 3.13
C LEU A 161 -23.26 9.03 3.88
N GLY A 162 -22.95 7.90 3.24
CA GLY A 162 -21.89 7.03 3.73
C GLY A 162 -20.50 7.60 3.43
N ARG A 163 -19.46 7.00 4.01
CA ARG A 163 -18.07 7.46 3.90
C ARG A 163 -17.12 6.27 3.84
N CYS A 164 -15.96 6.42 3.20
CA CYS A 164 -14.98 5.35 2.99
C CYS A 164 -15.64 4.04 2.49
N ASP A 165 -16.42 4.12 1.40
CA ASP A 165 -17.25 3.03 0.85
C ASP A 165 -18.53 2.65 1.63
N GLY A 166 -18.86 3.38 2.70
CA GLY A 166 -20.16 3.28 3.36
C GLY A 166 -21.30 3.74 2.44
N ASN A 167 -22.49 3.16 2.62
CA ASN A 167 -23.63 3.40 1.74
C ASN A 167 -24.57 4.48 2.27
N THR A 168 -25.26 5.16 1.37
CA THR A 168 -26.15 6.28 1.72
C THR A 168 -27.46 5.77 2.34
N GLY A 169 -27.94 6.45 3.38
CA GLY A 169 -29.24 6.20 3.98
C GLY A 169 -30.41 6.57 3.07
N GLY A 170 -31.60 6.06 3.39
CA GLY A 170 -32.82 6.36 2.65
C GLY A 170 -33.32 7.78 2.93
N ALA A 171 -33.91 8.43 1.93
CA ALA A 171 -34.60 9.70 2.13
C ALA A 171 -35.92 9.48 2.90
N GLY A 172 -36.25 10.42 3.77
CA GLY A 172 -37.55 10.47 4.42
C GLY A 172 -38.67 10.71 3.42
N GLY A 173 -39.84 10.12 3.69
CA GLY A 173 -41.04 10.32 2.89
C GLY A 173 -41.61 11.73 3.07
N ASN A 174 -42.38 12.20 2.09
CA ASN A 174 -43.15 13.43 2.20
C ASN A 174 -44.61 13.13 2.58
N SER A 175 -45.46 14.16 2.61
CA SER A 175 -46.88 14.03 3.00
C SER A 175 -47.75 13.13 2.11
N THR A 176 -47.17 12.53 1.08
CA THR A 176 -47.83 11.61 0.14
C THR A 176 -46.98 10.40 -0.23
N SER A 177 -45.80 10.23 0.40
CA SER A 177 -44.85 9.20 0.00
C SER A 177 -44.24 8.47 1.19
N SER A 178 -43.98 7.19 0.99
CA SER A 178 -43.15 6.38 1.89
C SER A 178 -41.73 6.93 1.95
N GLY A 179 -41.00 6.59 3.02
CA GLY A 179 -39.55 6.75 3.05
C GLY A 179 -38.89 5.76 2.09
N SER A 180 -37.70 6.10 1.60
CA SER A 180 -36.93 5.18 0.76
C SER A 180 -36.11 4.21 1.61
N THR A 181 -35.80 3.06 1.04
CA THR A 181 -34.83 2.12 1.61
C THR A 181 -33.44 2.73 1.62
N GLY A 182 -32.63 2.42 2.62
CA GLY A 182 -31.19 2.69 2.59
C GLY A 182 -30.50 1.85 1.52
N LEU A 183 -29.39 2.34 0.98
CA LEU A 183 -28.63 1.60 -0.02
C LEU A 183 -27.95 0.37 0.60
N PRO A 184 -27.97 -0.79 -0.06
CA PRO A 184 -27.26 -1.99 0.37
C PRO A 184 -25.75 -1.85 0.15
N SER A 185 -24.93 -2.65 0.83
CA SER A 185 -23.47 -2.66 0.65
C SER A 185 -23.01 -3.61 -0.45
N THR A 186 -23.46 -4.85 -0.39
CA THR A 186 -23.26 -5.89 -1.40
C THR A 186 -24.51 -6.76 -1.42
N GLY A 187 -24.68 -7.63 -2.42
CA GLY A 187 -25.88 -8.50 -2.57
C GLY A 187 -26.17 -9.45 -1.39
N LEU A 188 -25.40 -9.38 -0.31
CA LEU A 188 -25.49 -10.18 0.90
C LEU A 188 -26.06 -9.41 2.10
N VAL A 189 -26.00 -8.07 2.14
CA VAL A 189 -26.51 -7.27 3.27
C VAL A 189 -27.38 -6.12 2.76
N SER A 190 -28.61 -6.06 3.27
CA SER A 190 -29.58 -5.06 2.85
C SER A 190 -29.59 -3.83 3.75
N GLY A 191 -29.87 -2.67 3.14
CA GLY A 191 -30.19 -1.46 3.88
C GLY A 191 -31.51 -1.54 4.63
N GLY A 192 -31.71 -0.60 5.54
CA GLY A 192 -32.96 -0.51 6.29
C GLY A 192 -34.15 -0.21 5.37
N GLY A 193 -35.28 -0.87 5.64
CA GLY A 193 -36.53 -0.65 4.94
C GLY A 193 -37.06 0.77 5.14
N GLY A 194 -37.59 1.41 4.10
CA GLY A 194 -38.28 2.68 4.25
C GLY A 194 -39.61 2.50 5.00
N GLY A 195 -40.00 3.49 5.81
CA GLY A 195 -41.31 3.51 6.45
C GLY A 195 -42.43 3.64 5.41
N ASN A 196 -43.54 2.92 5.59
CA ASN A 196 -44.68 2.99 4.66
C ASN A 196 -45.59 4.19 4.95
N TYR A 197 -45.96 4.93 3.91
CA TYR A 197 -46.97 5.98 3.99
C TYR A 197 -48.39 5.38 4.04
N VAL A 198 -49.21 5.90 4.96
CA VAL A 198 -50.65 5.64 5.02
C VAL A 198 -51.34 6.96 5.34
N SER A 199 -52.29 7.37 4.50
CA SER A 199 -53.04 8.61 4.71
C SER A 199 -53.82 8.56 6.02
N ILE A 200 -53.82 9.67 6.79
CA ILE A 200 -54.63 9.86 8.02
C ILE A 200 -54.02 9.26 9.31
N ALA A 201 -52.75 8.85 9.31
CA ALA A 201 -52.07 8.31 10.50
C ALA A 201 -50.67 8.93 10.74
N PRO A 202 -50.11 8.83 11.96
CA PRO A 202 -48.72 9.21 12.23
C PRO A 202 -47.75 8.41 11.37
N GLY A 203 -46.65 9.00 10.89
CA GLY A 203 -45.71 8.30 10.02
C GLY A 203 -45.10 7.06 10.70
N ALA A 204 -44.96 5.96 9.96
CA ALA A 204 -44.15 4.80 10.34
C ALA A 204 -42.65 5.12 10.27
N GLY A 205 -41.87 4.67 11.27
CA GLY A 205 -40.42 4.82 11.30
C GLY A 205 -39.71 3.96 10.25
N GLY A 206 -38.50 4.36 9.87
CA GLY A 206 -37.62 3.59 8.99
C GLY A 206 -36.93 2.45 9.73
N GLY A 207 -36.53 1.39 9.02
CA GLY A 207 -35.75 0.30 9.58
C GLY A 207 -34.28 0.66 9.72
N GLY A 208 -33.61 0.10 10.72
CA GLY A 208 -32.15 0.18 10.86
C GLY A 208 -31.44 -0.70 9.85
N ALA A 209 -30.19 -0.38 9.52
CA ALA A 209 -29.42 -1.14 8.55
C ALA A 209 -28.94 -2.50 9.09
N GLY A 210 -28.83 -3.50 8.20
CA GLY A 210 -28.27 -4.82 8.51
C GLY A 210 -26.74 -4.83 8.57
N SER A 211 -26.17 -5.95 9.03
CA SER A 211 -24.71 -6.13 9.14
C SER A 211 -24.29 -7.48 8.57
N PHE A 212 -23.03 -7.57 8.17
CA PHE A 212 -22.41 -8.81 7.71
C PHE A 212 -22.26 -9.87 8.82
N TYR A 213 -22.26 -9.49 10.11
CA TYR A 213 -21.90 -10.43 11.20
C TYR A 213 -22.73 -10.28 12.49
N GLY A 214 -23.96 -9.75 12.40
CA GLY A 214 -24.91 -9.64 13.53
C GLY A 214 -26.34 -10.01 13.13
N SER A 215 -27.24 -10.07 14.12
CA SER A 215 -28.69 -10.18 13.87
C SER A 215 -29.17 -9.08 12.94
N ASP A 216 -30.28 -9.30 12.24
CA ASP A 216 -30.92 -8.28 11.39
C ASP A 216 -30.99 -6.92 12.09
N GLY A 217 -30.87 -5.85 11.30
CA GLY A 217 -31.16 -4.49 11.75
C GLY A 217 -32.46 -4.45 12.52
N ASN A 218 -32.58 -3.57 13.50
CA ASN A 218 -33.85 -3.45 14.20
C ASN A 218 -34.87 -2.88 13.21
N ALA A 219 -36.05 -3.48 13.11
CA ALA A 219 -37.17 -2.81 12.46
C ALA A 219 -37.48 -1.50 13.18
N GLY A 220 -38.03 -0.53 12.46
CA GLY A 220 -38.64 0.63 13.13
C GLY A 220 -39.73 0.15 14.09
N GLN A 221 -39.93 0.87 15.19
CA GLN A 221 -41.01 0.54 16.13
C GLN A 221 -42.22 1.43 15.85
N ASN A 222 -43.41 0.87 15.99
CA ASN A 222 -44.63 1.66 16.02
C ASN A 222 -44.96 1.92 17.49
N SER A 223 -44.84 3.18 17.92
CA SER A 223 -45.12 3.61 19.31
C SER A 223 -46.61 3.55 19.67
N THR A 224 -47.49 3.31 18.68
CA THR A 224 -48.94 3.14 18.86
C THR A 224 -49.44 1.89 18.11
N PRO A 225 -50.58 1.28 18.49
CA PRO A 225 -51.22 0.23 17.69
C PRO A 225 -51.89 0.85 16.45
N SER A 226 -51.10 1.46 15.56
CA SER A 226 -51.56 1.95 14.27
C SER A 226 -51.33 0.88 13.20
N THR A 227 -52.13 0.87 12.14
CA THR A 227 -52.03 -0.06 11.01
C THR A 227 -50.77 0.13 10.15
N ASN A 228 -49.83 0.96 10.60
CA ASN A 228 -48.68 1.39 9.84
C ASN A 228 -47.55 0.38 10.01
N LEU A 229 -47.11 -0.21 8.90
CA LEU A 229 -45.93 -1.08 8.89
C LEU A 229 -44.68 -0.21 8.95
N ALA A 230 -43.97 -0.28 10.07
CA ALA A 230 -42.62 0.25 10.18
C ALA A 230 -41.71 -0.39 9.12
N GLY A 231 -40.67 0.36 8.75
CA GLY A 231 -39.63 -0.15 7.86
C GLY A 231 -39.00 -1.40 8.48
N ALA A 232 -38.94 -2.48 7.69
CA ALA A 232 -38.24 -3.69 8.08
C ALA A 232 -36.77 -3.35 8.36
N GLY A 233 -36.20 -3.99 9.38
CA GLY A 233 -34.76 -3.94 9.57
C GLY A 233 -34.05 -4.50 8.35
N GLY A 234 -32.86 -3.98 8.04
CA GLY A 234 -32.01 -4.57 7.03
C GLY A 234 -31.60 -5.98 7.45
N ASN A 235 -31.77 -6.95 6.57
CA ASN A 235 -31.31 -8.31 6.84
C ASN A 235 -29.77 -8.35 6.86
N GLY A 236 -29.23 -9.03 7.87
CA GLY A 236 -27.82 -9.39 7.94
C GLY A 236 -27.59 -10.80 7.39
N ASN A 237 -26.38 -11.09 6.91
CA ASN A 237 -26.01 -12.44 6.49
C ASN A 237 -24.88 -12.98 7.36
N LEU A 238 -25.23 -13.66 8.45
CA LEU A 238 -24.29 -14.35 9.33
C LEU A 238 -23.44 -15.33 8.51
N GLY A 239 -22.13 -15.05 8.36
CA GLY A 239 -21.19 -15.94 7.69
C GLY A 239 -20.95 -15.65 6.21
N GLY A 240 -21.42 -14.52 5.66
CA GLY A 240 -21.32 -14.21 4.23
C GLY A 240 -19.95 -13.77 3.73
N ASP A 241 -19.01 -13.42 4.61
CA ASP A 241 -17.67 -12.93 4.23
C ASP A 241 -16.65 -13.19 5.36
N ALA A 242 -16.40 -14.49 5.64
CA ALA A 242 -15.51 -14.93 6.74
C ALA A 242 -14.08 -14.41 6.55
N ASP A 243 -13.72 -14.13 5.30
CA ASP A 243 -12.35 -13.86 4.88
C ASP A 243 -12.06 -12.37 4.74
N PHE A 244 -13.04 -11.49 5.01
CA PHE A 244 -12.95 -10.08 4.60
C PHE A 244 -12.59 -9.96 3.10
N SER A 245 -13.02 -10.94 2.30
CA SER A 245 -12.78 -11.02 0.86
C SER A 245 -13.49 -9.88 0.12
N SER A 246 -14.57 -9.35 0.70
CA SER A 246 -15.24 -8.14 0.24
C SER A 246 -14.95 -6.97 1.17
N LEU A 247 -13.98 -6.14 0.79
CA LEU A 247 -13.77 -4.82 1.38
C LEU A 247 -14.95 -3.92 0.99
N SER A 248 -16.06 -3.98 1.72
CA SER A 248 -17.23 -3.14 1.47
C SER A 248 -17.66 -2.42 2.73
N GLY A 249 -18.00 -1.14 2.58
CA GLY A 249 -18.60 -0.37 3.68
C GLY A 249 -20.00 -0.88 4.01
N SER A 250 -20.58 -0.40 5.11
CA SER A 250 -21.85 -0.91 5.62
C SER A 250 -23.06 -0.25 4.94
N PRO A 251 -24.24 -0.91 5.00
CA PRO A 251 -25.46 -0.37 4.39
C PRO A 251 -26.01 0.85 5.15
N GLY A 252 -26.82 1.66 4.47
CA GLY A 252 -27.54 2.78 5.06
C GLY A 252 -28.84 2.38 5.75
N GLY A 253 -29.28 3.18 6.73
CA GLY A 253 -30.59 3.05 7.38
C GLY A 253 -31.74 3.51 6.47
N GLY A 254 -32.95 3.04 6.71
CA GLY A 254 -34.14 3.43 5.95
C GLY A 254 -34.70 4.79 6.37
N GLY A 255 -35.27 5.54 5.43
CA GLY A 255 -35.98 6.79 5.76
C GLY A 255 -37.32 6.52 6.43
N GLY A 256 -37.72 7.38 7.36
CA GLY A 256 -39.06 7.37 7.95
C GLY A 256 -40.11 7.82 6.93
N SER A 257 -41.36 7.38 7.07
CA SER A 257 -42.46 7.88 6.23
C SER A 257 -42.95 9.26 6.66
N GLY A 258 -43.51 10.00 5.71
CA GLY A 258 -44.24 11.23 6.03
C GLY A 258 -45.64 10.97 6.58
N SER A 259 -46.27 12.06 6.99
CA SER A 259 -47.64 12.22 7.46
C SER A 259 -48.27 13.41 6.72
N ASP A 260 -49.58 13.60 6.83
CA ASP A 260 -50.29 14.67 6.09
C ASP A 260 -49.77 16.08 6.42
N THR A 261 -49.10 16.25 7.57
CA THR A 261 -48.61 17.54 8.08
C THR A 261 -47.09 17.65 8.13
N GLU A 262 -46.35 16.56 7.94
CA GLU A 262 -44.89 16.54 8.07
C GLU A 262 -44.23 15.39 7.32
N GLY A 263 -43.03 15.60 6.78
CA GLY A 263 -42.19 14.54 6.22
C GLY A 263 -41.59 13.62 7.30
N GLY A 264 -41.02 12.51 6.87
CA GLY A 264 -40.25 11.61 7.73
C GLY A 264 -38.78 12.01 7.80
N GLY A 265 -38.08 11.55 8.84
CA GLY A 265 -36.65 11.76 8.97
C GLY A 265 -35.84 10.91 7.99
N GLY A 266 -34.69 11.42 7.55
CA GLY A 266 -33.76 10.67 6.70
C GLY A 266 -33.07 9.53 7.45
N GLY A 267 -32.75 8.43 6.78
CA GLY A 267 -31.95 7.34 7.35
C GLY A 267 -30.48 7.71 7.48
N GLY A 268 -29.77 7.18 8.46
CA GLY A 268 -28.34 7.40 8.65
C GLY A 268 -27.48 6.67 7.61
N GLY A 269 -26.34 7.26 7.24
CA GLY A 269 -25.36 6.64 6.34
C GLY A 269 -24.61 5.48 7.00
N GLY A 270 -24.19 4.49 6.22
CA GLY A 270 -23.35 3.40 6.71
C GLY A 270 -21.91 3.85 6.98
N GLY A 271 -21.30 3.26 8.00
CA GLY A 271 -19.87 3.39 8.29
C GLY A 271 -19.02 2.70 7.23
N GLY A 272 -17.80 3.20 7.03
CA GLY A 272 -16.91 2.77 5.97
C GLY A 272 -15.95 1.65 6.32
N THR A 273 -15.02 1.40 5.39
CA THR A 273 -13.99 0.35 5.49
C THR A 273 -12.60 0.95 5.65
N VAL A 274 -11.86 0.46 6.64
CA VAL A 274 -10.46 0.80 6.91
C VAL A 274 -9.63 -0.47 6.92
N VAL A 275 -8.57 -0.52 6.11
CA VAL A 275 -7.62 -1.63 6.04
C VAL A 275 -6.21 -1.10 6.27
N ILE A 276 -5.48 -1.70 7.20
CA ILE A 276 -4.11 -1.32 7.56
C ILE A 276 -3.25 -2.57 7.60
N HIS A 277 -2.28 -2.69 6.70
CA HIS A 277 -1.25 -3.72 6.77
C HIS A 277 0.13 -3.09 6.97
N ALA A 278 0.92 -3.64 7.88
CA ALA A 278 2.26 -3.14 8.19
C ALA A 278 3.27 -4.30 8.25
N VAL A 279 4.50 -4.04 7.82
CA VAL A 279 5.64 -4.94 8.08
C VAL A 279 6.08 -4.85 9.54
N GLY A 280 5.98 -3.65 10.13
CA GLY A 280 6.34 -3.38 11.53
C GLY A 280 5.13 -3.29 12.44
N ASP A 281 5.28 -2.61 13.58
CA ASP A 281 4.23 -2.45 14.58
C ASP A 281 3.12 -1.51 14.12
N VAL A 282 1.91 -1.70 14.66
CA VAL A 282 0.81 -0.73 14.51
C VAL A 282 0.55 -0.09 15.88
N THR A 283 0.80 1.21 15.98
CA THR A 283 0.60 1.97 17.21
C THR A 283 -0.55 2.95 17.06
N ILE A 284 -1.55 2.84 17.92
CA ILE A 284 -2.59 3.85 18.10
C ILE A 284 -2.32 4.53 19.45
N SER A 285 -1.89 5.79 19.39
CA SER A 285 -1.49 6.53 20.59
C SER A 285 -2.70 7.07 21.35
N ALA A 286 -2.48 7.70 22.51
CA ALA A 286 -3.54 8.18 23.39
C ALA A 286 -4.51 9.20 22.75
N THR A 287 -4.12 9.87 21.66
CA THR A 287 -5.00 10.77 20.87
C THR A 287 -5.51 10.13 19.58
N GLY A 288 -5.02 8.93 19.26
CA GLY A 288 -5.34 8.16 18.08
C GLY A 288 -6.75 7.55 18.14
N ASN A 289 -7.48 7.61 17.04
CA ASN A 289 -8.81 7.00 16.93
C ASN A 289 -9.06 6.44 15.52
N ILE A 290 -9.82 5.33 15.44
CA ILE A 290 -10.35 4.80 14.18
C ILE A 290 -11.87 4.70 14.33
N LEU A 291 -12.58 5.58 13.64
CA LEU A 291 -14.03 5.71 13.75
C LEU A 291 -14.66 5.30 12.41
N ALA A 292 -15.42 4.21 12.42
CA ALA A 292 -16.14 3.70 11.27
C ALA A 292 -17.59 3.41 11.67
N ARG A 293 -18.24 4.37 12.32
CA ARG A 293 -19.60 4.20 12.88
C ARG A 293 -20.68 4.43 11.84
N GLY A 294 -21.85 3.86 12.06
CA GLY A 294 -23.06 4.24 11.33
C GLY A 294 -23.56 5.61 11.76
N GLY A 295 -24.12 6.36 10.82
CA GLY A 295 -24.81 7.62 11.10
C GLY A 295 -26.17 7.39 11.78
N ASN A 296 -26.59 8.34 12.61
CA ASN A 296 -27.92 8.30 13.23
C ASN A 296 -29.00 8.63 12.21
N GLY A 297 -30.22 8.13 12.45
CA GLY A 297 -31.40 8.60 11.71
C GLY A 297 -31.76 10.04 12.07
N GLY A 298 -32.42 10.72 11.14
CA GLY A 298 -33.00 12.05 11.31
C GLY A 298 -34.37 11.99 12.00
N ASN A 299 -34.71 13.06 12.71
CA ASN A 299 -35.93 13.20 13.49
C ASN A 299 -37.10 13.71 12.64
N ALA A 300 -38.31 13.52 13.18
CA ALA A 300 -39.55 14.14 12.71
C ALA A 300 -40.48 14.33 13.92
N ASN A 301 -41.45 15.25 13.85
CA ASN A 301 -42.41 15.44 14.95
C ASN A 301 -43.60 14.46 14.85
N THR A 302 -44.34 14.48 13.74
CA THR A 302 -45.49 13.62 13.41
C THR A 302 -45.22 12.65 12.26
N GLY A 303 -44.15 12.88 11.48
CA GLY A 303 -43.59 11.88 10.57
C GLY A 303 -42.80 10.80 11.32
N GLY A 304 -42.52 9.68 10.66
CA GLY A 304 -41.71 8.61 11.23
C GLY A 304 -40.23 9.00 11.33
N GLY A 305 -39.55 8.52 12.37
CA GLY A 305 -38.10 8.69 12.53
C GLY A 305 -37.31 7.88 11.50
N GLY A 306 -36.15 8.40 11.09
CA GLY A 306 -35.22 7.67 10.23
C GLY A 306 -34.49 6.56 11.00
N GLY A 307 -34.17 5.46 10.31
CA GLY A 307 -33.36 4.37 10.87
C GLY A 307 -31.87 4.68 10.86
N GLY A 308 -31.12 4.11 11.81
CA GLY A 308 -29.67 4.26 11.90
C GLY A 308 -28.92 3.43 10.85
N GLY A 309 -27.78 3.95 10.39
CA GLY A 309 -26.87 3.27 9.47
C GLY A 309 -26.06 2.16 10.14
N GLY A 310 -25.58 1.19 9.36
CA GLY A 310 -24.75 0.10 9.89
C GLY A 310 -23.34 0.57 10.22
N GLY A 311 -22.73 0.03 11.28
CA GLY A 311 -21.32 0.25 11.60
C GLY A 311 -20.40 -0.45 10.59
N GLY A 312 -19.24 0.14 10.31
CA GLY A 312 -18.30 -0.22 9.24
C GLY A 312 -17.34 -1.38 9.57
N SER A 313 -16.29 -1.51 8.77
CA SER A 313 -15.32 -2.60 8.90
C SER A 313 -13.90 -2.08 9.10
N VAL A 314 -13.18 -2.60 10.10
CA VAL A 314 -11.76 -2.25 10.36
C VAL A 314 -10.89 -3.50 10.33
N GLN A 315 -9.85 -3.53 9.50
CA GLN A 315 -8.89 -4.62 9.41
C GLN A 315 -7.48 -4.08 9.68
N ILE A 316 -6.74 -4.71 10.59
CA ILE A 316 -5.37 -4.38 10.92
C ILE A 316 -4.54 -5.66 10.94
N PHE A 317 -3.58 -5.79 10.03
CA PHE A 317 -2.66 -6.92 9.95
C PHE A 317 -1.20 -6.50 10.07
N SER A 318 -0.48 -7.12 11.00
CA SER A 318 0.94 -6.90 11.21
C SER A 318 1.56 -8.14 11.86
N PRO A 319 2.82 -8.50 11.48
CA PRO A 319 3.57 -9.54 12.17
C PRO A 319 4.18 -9.04 13.50
N GLY A 320 4.08 -7.73 13.79
CA GLY A 320 4.58 -7.06 14.98
C GLY A 320 3.59 -7.06 16.15
N GLN A 321 3.46 -5.94 16.87
CA GLN A 321 2.46 -5.71 17.91
C GLN A 321 1.41 -4.68 17.48
N LEU A 322 0.19 -4.84 18.00
CA LEU A 322 -0.82 -3.78 18.00
C LEU A 322 -0.82 -3.10 19.38
N VAL A 323 -0.23 -1.91 19.42
CA VAL A 323 -0.02 -1.16 20.66
C VAL A 323 -1.12 -0.11 20.82
N LEU A 324 -1.90 -0.21 21.91
CA LEU A 324 -2.99 0.71 22.24
C LEU A 324 -2.67 1.46 23.56
N VAL A 325 -2.10 2.65 23.45
CA VAL A 325 -1.56 3.43 24.60
C VAL A 325 -2.73 4.21 25.29
N PRO A 326 -2.85 4.24 26.66
CA PRO A 326 -4.12 4.29 27.44
C PRO A 326 -5.02 5.54 27.25
N ALA A 327 -6.30 5.66 27.64
CA ALA A 327 -7.41 4.78 28.08
C ALA A 327 -8.74 5.19 27.37
N ALA A 328 -8.63 6.01 26.31
CA ALA A 328 -9.73 6.57 25.53
C ALA A 328 -9.55 6.32 24.02
N VAL A 329 -8.58 5.48 23.63
CA VAL A 329 -8.40 5.03 22.25
C VAL A 329 -9.60 4.16 21.90
N VAL A 330 -10.33 4.55 20.85
CA VAL A 330 -11.50 3.83 20.37
C VAL A 330 -11.27 3.41 18.92
N ILE A 331 -11.25 2.10 18.70
CA ILE A 331 -11.71 1.55 17.43
C ILE A 331 -13.22 1.37 17.59
N ASP A 332 -14.00 2.21 16.89
CA ASP A 332 -15.46 2.23 17.01
C ASP A 332 -16.11 1.86 15.68
N VAL A 333 -16.79 0.72 15.68
CA VAL A 333 -17.59 0.20 14.56
C VAL A 333 -19.06 0.10 14.94
N SER A 334 -19.55 0.91 15.89
CA SER A 334 -20.95 0.91 16.30
C SER A 334 -21.92 1.28 15.17
N GLY A 335 -23.11 0.68 15.20
CA GLY A 335 -24.23 1.11 14.38
C GLY A 335 -24.81 2.44 14.86
N GLY A 336 -25.42 3.19 13.94
CA GLY A 336 -26.10 4.43 14.27
C GLY A 336 -27.41 4.19 15.02
N ALA A 337 -27.80 5.14 15.87
CA ALA A 337 -29.10 5.11 16.52
C ALA A 337 -30.22 5.44 15.53
N GLY A 338 -31.37 4.79 15.69
CA GLY A 338 -32.60 5.25 15.06
C GLY A 338 -33.13 6.51 15.75
N ALA A 339 -33.84 7.35 15.01
CA ALA A 339 -34.44 8.56 15.58
C ALA A 339 -35.72 8.26 16.36
N ILE A 340 -35.95 9.01 17.43
CA ILE A 340 -37.18 8.95 18.24
C ILE A 340 -37.99 10.22 17.94
N PRO A 341 -39.21 10.13 17.39
CA PRO A 341 -40.04 11.29 17.10
C PRO A 341 -40.38 12.09 18.37
N THR A 342 -40.37 13.41 18.26
CA THR A 342 -40.55 14.34 19.39
C THR A 342 -41.97 14.36 19.97
N LEU A 343 -43.00 13.99 19.20
CA LEU A 343 -44.41 14.04 19.64
C LEU A 343 -45.06 12.67 19.92
N GLY A 344 -44.28 11.60 20.11
CA GLY A 344 -44.69 10.34 20.75
C GLY A 344 -45.77 9.50 20.04
N ASN A 345 -46.36 9.98 18.95
CA ASN A 345 -47.41 9.29 18.20
C ASN A 345 -46.89 8.64 16.91
N ALA A 346 -45.70 9.01 16.44
CA ALA A 346 -45.09 8.49 15.22
C ALA A 346 -44.10 7.35 15.52
N GLY A 347 -43.81 6.53 14.51
CA GLY A 347 -42.93 5.37 14.65
C GLY A 347 -41.45 5.75 14.79
N ASP A 348 -40.76 5.06 15.70
CA ASP A 348 -39.33 5.18 15.93
C ASP A 348 -38.54 4.55 14.79
N GLY A 349 -37.40 5.15 14.47
CA GLY A 349 -36.42 4.54 13.60
C GLY A 349 -35.75 3.33 14.26
N GLY A 350 -35.48 2.29 13.47
CA GLY A 350 -34.70 1.15 13.92
C GLY A 350 -33.23 1.49 14.08
N ALA A 351 -32.57 0.94 15.10
CA ALA A 351 -31.12 1.07 15.28
C ALA A 351 -30.37 0.26 14.21
N GLY A 352 -29.27 0.83 13.71
CA GLY A 352 -28.33 0.14 12.85
C GLY A 352 -27.55 -0.91 13.63
N THR A 353 -27.11 -1.93 12.92
CA THR A 353 -26.27 -3.00 13.48
C THR A 353 -24.82 -2.57 13.57
N ASN A 354 -24.09 -3.18 14.51
CA ASN A 354 -22.66 -2.95 14.63
C ASN A 354 -21.90 -3.60 13.48
N GLY A 355 -20.78 -2.98 13.16
CA GLY A 355 -19.80 -3.44 12.21
C GLY A 355 -18.86 -4.49 12.78
N ARG A 356 -17.68 -4.60 12.16
CA ARG A 356 -16.70 -5.63 12.49
C ARG A 356 -15.28 -5.10 12.51
N THR A 357 -14.46 -5.67 13.36
CA THR A 357 -13.02 -5.47 13.39
C THR A 357 -12.31 -6.76 12.98
N TRP A 358 -11.03 -6.69 12.61
CA TRP A 358 -10.16 -7.86 12.48
C TRP A 358 -8.73 -7.43 12.75
N LEU A 359 -8.24 -7.77 13.93
CA LEU A 359 -7.00 -7.24 14.47
C LEU A 359 -6.02 -8.40 14.69
N LEU A 360 -5.06 -8.58 13.78
CA LEU A 360 -3.98 -9.56 13.91
C LEU A 360 -2.67 -8.78 13.87
N PRO A 361 -2.06 -8.51 15.02
CA PRO A 361 -1.75 -9.52 16.03
C PRO A 361 -2.60 -9.39 17.31
N PHE A 362 -2.87 -10.51 17.98
CA PHE A 362 -3.74 -10.59 19.18
C PHE A 362 -3.13 -10.01 20.46
N VAL A 363 -1.85 -9.62 20.46
CA VAL A 363 -1.18 -9.06 21.64
C VAL A 363 -1.48 -7.57 21.76
N PHE A 364 -2.55 -7.25 22.45
CA PHE A 364 -2.85 -5.88 22.89
C PHE A 364 -1.97 -5.50 24.08
N THR A 365 -1.14 -4.48 23.90
CA THR A 365 -0.41 -3.87 25.01
C THR A 365 -1.00 -2.49 25.32
N GLY A 366 -1.66 -2.39 26.48
CA GLY A 366 -2.24 -1.14 27.02
C GLY A 366 -3.77 -1.21 27.24
N PRO A 367 -4.39 -0.20 27.89
CA PRO A 367 -5.79 -0.26 28.35
C PRO A 367 -6.77 0.45 27.41
N GLY A 368 -6.50 0.54 26.11
CA GLY A 368 -7.48 1.00 25.11
C GLY A 368 -8.70 0.09 25.04
N THR A 369 -9.80 0.56 24.44
CA THR A 369 -11.05 -0.20 24.31
C THR A 369 -11.47 -0.34 22.87
N GLU A 370 -11.92 -1.54 22.50
CA GLU A 370 -12.64 -1.80 21.26
C GLU A 370 -14.14 -1.75 21.54
N SER A 371 -14.89 -0.97 20.76
CA SER A 371 -16.35 -0.95 20.83
C SER A 371 -16.90 -2.00 19.85
N HIS A 372 -17.59 -3.00 20.40
CA HIS A 372 -18.14 -4.17 19.69
C HIS A 372 -17.06 -5.14 19.15
N VAL A 373 -16.73 -6.11 20.00
CA VAL A 373 -15.72 -7.15 19.77
C VAL A 373 -16.20 -8.16 18.73
N THR A 374 -15.29 -8.58 17.86
CA THR A 374 -15.45 -9.76 17.00
C THR A 374 -15.84 -11.00 17.80
N LEU A 375 -17.00 -11.58 17.46
CA LEU A 375 -17.40 -12.94 17.83
C LEU A 375 -16.82 -14.00 16.87
N LEU A 376 -15.62 -13.79 16.30
CA LEU A 376 -14.92 -14.84 15.57
C LEU A 376 -14.00 -15.61 16.52
N ALA A 377 -14.45 -16.82 16.83
CA ALA A 377 -13.73 -17.83 17.57
C ALA A 377 -12.78 -18.59 16.64
N ASN A 378 -11.68 -17.96 16.23
CA ASN A 378 -10.37 -18.59 16.00
C ASN A 378 -9.36 -17.50 15.64
N GLU A 379 -8.32 -17.39 16.45
CA GLU A 379 -7.25 -16.40 16.33
C GLU A 379 -6.43 -16.69 15.06
N GLY A 380 -6.79 -16.04 13.94
CA GLY A 380 -5.89 -15.96 12.80
C GLY A 380 -4.53 -15.41 13.22
N VAL A 381 -3.48 -15.71 12.48
CA VAL A 381 -2.13 -15.18 12.77
C VAL A 381 -1.49 -14.64 11.50
N VAL A 382 -0.75 -13.55 11.63
CA VAL A 382 0.09 -13.01 10.56
C VAL A 382 1.51 -13.54 10.78
N GLU A 383 2.01 -14.30 9.80
CA GLU A 383 3.28 -14.99 9.86
C GLU A 383 4.09 -14.76 8.59
N TYR A 384 5.41 -14.95 8.66
CA TYR A 384 6.26 -14.96 7.47
C TYR A 384 6.09 -16.25 6.67
N SER A 385 6.00 -16.11 5.35
CA SER A 385 5.94 -17.22 4.40
C SER A 385 7.14 -18.14 4.57
N GLN A 386 6.88 -19.44 4.70
CA GLN A 386 7.91 -20.50 4.75
C GLN A 386 8.15 -21.13 3.37
N VAL A 387 7.57 -20.56 2.31
CA VAL A 387 7.81 -20.99 0.93
C VAL A 387 9.10 -20.34 0.42
N ALA A 388 9.83 -21.03 -0.45
CA ALA A 388 11.00 -20.45 -1.09
C ALA A 388 10.58 -19.31 -2.03
N GLU A 389 11.05 -18.10 -1.73
CA GLU A 389 10.75 -16.89 -2.48
C GLU A 389 12.03 -16.29 -3.04
N SER A 390 11.93 -15.49 -4.10
CA SER A 390 13.11 -14.92 -4.73
C SER A 390 13.00 -13.43 -4.98
N ILE A 391 14.14 -12.75 -5.03
CA ILE A 391 14.28 -11.43 -5.63
C ILE A 391 15.11 -11.56 -6.90
N VAL A 392 14.78 -10.74 -7.89
CA VAL A 392 15.52 -10.63 -9.14
C VAL A 392 16.01 -9.20 -9.26
N SER A 393 17.28 -9.01 -9.60
CA SER A 393 17.81 -7.67 -9.88
C SER A 393 17.62 -7.29 -11.35
N LYS A 394 17.61 -5.99 -11.63
CA LYS A 394 17.97 -5.48 -12.96
C LYS A 394 19.48 -5.69 -13.20
N SER A 395 19.92 -5.35 -14.39
CA SER A 395 21.32 -5.38 -14.76
C SER A 395 22.13 -4.31 -14.03
N TYR A 396 23.34 -4.69 -13.63
CA TYR A 396 24.39 -3.79 -13.21
C TYR A 396 25.47 -3.75 -14.29
N ASP A 397 25.89 -2.54 -14.67
CA ASP A 397 26.96 -2.32 -15.62
C ASP A 397 28.31 -2.25 -14.87
N THR A 398 29.22 -3.18 -15.16
CA THR A 398 30.60 -3.16 -14.62
C THR A 398 31.49 -2.14 -15.36
N GLY A 399 30.98 -1.50 -16.41
CA GLY A 399 31.69 -0.56 -17.27
C GLY A 399 32.67 -1.22 -18.23
N SER A 400 32.88 -2.54 -18.14
CA SER A 400 33.95 -3.23 -18.90
C SER A 400 33.57 -4.66 -19.31
N THR A 401 33.90 -5.00 -20.56
CA THR A 401 33.82 -6.39 -21.08
C THR A 401 35.06 -7.22 -20.71
N LEU A 402 35.87 -6.75 -19.76
CA LEU A 402 37.02 -7.46 -19.20
C LEU A 402 36.83 -7.79 -17.73
N ALA A 403 35.62 -7.57 -17.20
CA ALA A 403 35.29 -7.88 -15.82
C ALA A 403 35.49 -9.38 -15.53
N LYS A 404 36.11 -9.70 -14.40
CA LYS A 404 36.19 -11.08 -13.87
C LYS A 404 35.41 -11.19 -12.59
N PHE A 405 34.46 -12.11 -12.52
CA PHE A 405 33.55 -12.19 -11.37
C PHE A 405 34.10 -13.16 -10.32
N ASN A 406 34.38 -12.63 -9.13
CA ASN A 406 35.08 -13.35 -8.07
C ASN A 406 34.10 -14.05 -7.13
N SER A 407 33.10 -13.33 -6.62
CA SER A 407 32.13 -13.86 -5.67
C SER A 407 30.86 -13.04 -5.61
N ILE A 408 29.77 -13.68 -5.19
CA ILE A 408 28.52 -13.04 -4.78
C ILE A 408 28.15 -13.57 -3.39
N SER A 409 27.70 -12.68 -2.51
CA SER A 409 27.32 -13.04 -1.14
C SER A 409 26.20 -12.14 -0.61
N ALA A 410 25.42 -12.67 0.32
CA ALA A 410 24.45 -11.94 1.13
C ALA A 410 25.13 -11.38 2.40
N PHE A 411 24.64 -10.25 2.89
CA PHE A 411 24.83 -9.82 4.27
C PHE A 411 23.47 -9.64 4.95
N PRO A 412 23.24 -10.17 6.16
CA PRO A 412 24.11 -11.12 6.85
C PRO A 412 24.23 -12.46 6.09
N THR A 413 25.36 -13.15 6.27
CA THR A 413 25.54 -14.48 5.66
C THR A 413 24.60 -15.49 6.31
N ALA A 414 23.72 -16.11 5.54
CA ALA A 414 22.77 -17.10 6.03
C ALA A 414 22.66 -18.32 5.10
N THR A 415 22.48 -19.52 5.68
CA THR A 415 22.44 -20.80 4.94
C THR A 415 21.18 -21.03 4.12
N GLY A 416 20.14 -20.21 4.32
CA GLY A 416 18.88 -20.27 3.58
C GLY A 416 18.88 -19.45 2.28
N ILE A 417 19.92 -18.67 2.01
CA ILE A 417 20.01 -17.80 0.83
C ILE A 417 20.87 -18.46 -0.24
N THR A 418 20.33 -18.61 -1.45
CA THR A 418 21.07 -19.10 -2.61
C THR A 418 21.03 -18.09 -3.74
N PHE A 419 22.08 -18.10 -4.58
CA PHE A 419 22.23 -17.16 -5.69
C PHE A 419 22.33 -17.87 -7.03
N GLU A 420 21.59 -17.34 -7.99
CA GLU A 420 21.80 -17.52 -9.41
C GLU A 420 22.22 -16.19 -10.03
N VAL A 421 23.03 -16.24 -11.07
CA VAL A 421 23.58 -15.07 -11.76
C VAL A 421 23.43 -15.24 -13.26
N ALA A 422 23.31 -14.14 -13.97
CA ALA A 422 23.31 -14.12 -15.43
C ALA A 422 24.13 -12.93 -15.91
N GLY A 423 24.78 -13.08 -17.07
CA GLY A 423 25.66 -12.06 -17.64
C GLY A 423 25.28 -11.73 -19.08
N SER A 424 25.65 -10.52 -19.50
CA SER A 424 25.39 -10.02 -20.85
C SER A 424 26.45 -9.00 -21.28
N ASN A 425 26.64 -8.82 -22.58
CA ASN A 425 27.42 -7.71 -23.13
C ASN A 425 26.56 -6.54 -23.65
N ASP A 426 25.24 -6.72 -23.74
CA ASP A 426 24.33 -5.81 -24.40
C ASP A 426 23.05 -5.53 -23.59
N ASP A 427 23.19 -5.53 -22.27
CA ASP A 427 22.10 -5.27 -21.32
C ASP A 427 20.92 -6.25 -21.49
N PHE A 428 21.24 -7.52 -21.73
CA PHE A 428 20.31 -8.64 -21.88
C PHE A 428 19.33 -8.46 -23.06
N SER A 429 19.71 -7.69 -24.08
CA SER A 429 18.85 -7.47 -25.25
C SER A 429 18.87 -8.66 -26.22
N THR A 430 20.06 -9.20 -26.50
CA THR A 430 20.26 -10.36 -27.38
C THR A 430 21.28 -11.36 -26.82
N ASP A 431 22.19 -10.91 -25.96
CA ASP A 431 23.15 -11.76 -25.24
C ASP A 431 22.64 -11.95 -23.80
N ASP A 432 22.10 -13.13 -23.50
CA ASP A 432 21.77 -13.57 -22.14
C ASP A 432 22.35 -14.97 -21.94
N THR A 433 23.22 -15.13 -20.94
CA THR A 433 23.77 -16.45 -20.58
C THR A 433 22.72 -17.39 -19.99
N GLY A 434 21.55 -16.88 -19.63
CA GLY A 434 20.61 -17.53 -18.75
C GLY A 434 21.10 -17.53 -17.29
N TRP A 435 20.23 -17.97 -16.40
CA TRP A 435 20.54 -18.16 -14.98
C TRP A 435 21.47 -19.35 -14.78
N ILE A 436 22.63 -19.10 -14.18
CA ILE A 436 23.59 -20.12 -13.76
C ILE A 436 23.82 -20.02 -12.25
N SER A 437 24.27 -21.12 -11.63
CA SER A 437 24.58 -21.12 -10.20
C SER A 437 25.72 -20.15 -9.88
N ALA A 438 25.65 -19.44 -8.75
CA ALA A 438 26.75 -18.63 -8.24
C ALA A 438 28.06 -19.42 -8.02
N SER A 439 28.00 -20.76 -7.90
CA SER A 439 29.21 -21.60 -7.87
C SER A 439 30.00 -21.58 -9.20
N GLN A 440 29.35 -21.16 -10.29
CA GLN A 440 29.88 -21.07 -11.64
C GLN A 440 30.08 -19.62 -12.08
N PHE A 441 30.20 -18.67 -11.13
CA PHE A 441 30.20 -17.24 -11.44
C PHE A 441 31.30 -16.82 -12.43
N SER A 442 32.46 -17.49 -12.41
CA SER A 442 33.56 -17.26 -13.36
C SER A 442 33.21 -17.58 -14.82
N GLN A 443 32.10 -18.27 -15.10
CA GLN A 443 31.60 -18.43 -16.48
C GLN A 443 31.08 -17.11 -17.07
N LEU A 444 30.82 -16.09 -16.24
CA LEU A 444 30.43 -14.75 -16.66
C LEU A 444 31.64 -13.84 -16.93
N ASP A 445 32.87 -14.33 -16.79
CA ASP A 445 34.08 -13.55 -17.09
C ASP A 445 34.02 -12.96 -18.50
N GLY A 446 34.33 -11.66 -18.61
CA GLY A 446 34.27 -10.88 -19.84
C GLY A 446 32.89 -10.31 -20.17
N LYS A 447 31.85 -10.59 -19.38
CA LYS A 447 30.54 -9.93 -19.50
C LYS A 447 30.57 -8.55 -18.87
N ARG A 448 29.89 -7.60 -19.49
CA ARG A 448 29.78 -6.20 -19.01
C ARG A 448 28.63 -6.01 -18.02
N PHE A 449 27.51 -6.67 -18.27
CA PHE A 449 26.33 -6.57 -17.44
C PHE A 449 26.15 -7.84 -16.65
N VAL A 450 25.76 -7.71 -15.39
CA VAL A 450 25.42 -8.83 -14.51
C VAL A 450 24.08 -8.58 -13.84
N LYS A 451 23.27 -9.61 -13.68
CA LYS A 451 22.07 -9.61 -12.83
C LYS A 451 22.12 -10.80 -11.90
N PHE A 452 21.48 -10.69 -10.74
CA PHE A 452 21.38 -11.77 -9.78
C PHE A 452 19.92 -12.12 -9.49
N LYS A 453 19.72 -13.36 -9.07
CA LYS A 453 18.49 -13.83 -8.45
C LYS A 453 18.87 -14.47 -7.12
N ALA A 454 18.36 -13.93 -6.03
CA ALA A 454 18.56 -14.50 -4.70
C ALA A 454 17.29 -15.22 -4.27
N THR A 455 17.40 -16.46 -3.83
CA THR A 455 16.27 -17.26 -3.32
C THR A 455 16.40 -17.41 -1.80
N LEU A 456 15.38 -16.99 -1.08
CA LEU A 456 15.24 -17.07 0.37
C LEU A 456 14.43 -18.32 0.72
N ASN A 457 15.07 -19.32 1.31
CA ASN A 457 14.41 -20.50 1.84
C ASN A 457 14.10 -20.27 3.33
N ASN A 458 13.07 -19.45 3.59
CA ASN A 458 12.66 -19.15 4.95
C ASN A 458 12.04 -20.38 5.61
N THR A 459 12.44 -20.68 6.85
CA THR A 459 11.95 -21.84 7.60
C THR A 459 11.22 -21.45 8.89
N SER A 460 11.18 -20.16 9.23
CA SER A 460 10.56 -19.67 10.47
C SER A 460 9.43 -18.68 10.17
N ALA A 461 8.28 -18.93 10.77
CA ALA A 461 7.08 -18.10 10.66
C ALA A 461 7.19 -16.78 11.47
N THR A 462 8.10 -16.72 12.45
CA THR A 462 8.22 -15.61 13.41
C THR A 462 9.60 -14.98 13.48
N SER A 463 10.60 -15.57 12.83
CA SER A 463 11.97 -15.03 12.74
C SER A 463 12.44 -15.14 11.30
N PRO A 464 12.05 -14.18 10.44
CA PRO A 464 12.25 -14.29 9.01
C PRO A 464 13.74 -14.38 8.66
N LEU A 465 14.01 -15.10 7.58
CA LEU A 465 15.29 -15.00 6.89
C LEU A 465 15.37 -13.65 6.17
N GLU A 466 16.23 -12.76 6.65
CA GLU A 466 16.41 -11.42 6.09
C GLU A 466 17.76 -11.29 5.37
N MET A 467 17.81 -10.38 4.40
CA MET A 467 19.02 -10.02 3.67
C MET A 467 19.11 -8.51 3.49
N ASP A 468 20.12 -7.89 4.09
CA ASP A 468 20.34 -6.43 4.08
C ASP A 468 21.09 -5.98 2.84
N SER A 469 21.98 -6.82 2.28
CA SER A 469 22.62 -6.51 1.01
C SER A 469 23.09 -7.71 0.21
N VAL A 470 23.28 -7.47 -1.09
CA VAL A 470 24.02 -8.35 -2.00
C VAL A 470 25.31 -7.68 -2.41
N ILE A 471 26.41 -8.40 -2.24
CA ILE A 471 27.76 -7.92 -2.54
C ILE A 471 28.31 -8.78 -3.68
N ILE A 472 28.58 -8.16 -4.83
CA ILE A 472 29.26 -8.80 -5.97
C ILE A 472 30.68 -8.24 -6.03
N ASN A 473 31.67 -9.09 -5.83
CA ASN A 473 33.08 -8.74 -5.98
C ASN A 473 33.55 -9.16 -7.37
N TYR A 474 34.21 -8.25 -8.07
CA TYR A 474 34.72 -8.49 -9.41
C TYR A 474 35.99 -7.69 -9.65
N ASP A 475 36.79 -8.09 -10.64
CA ASP A 475 37.93 -7.32 -11.10
C ASP A 475 37.56 -6.60 -12.40
N SER A 476 37.50 -5.27 -12.41
CA SER A 476 36.88 -4.50 -13.52
C SER A 476 37.65 -4.53 -14.84
N GLY A 477 38.98 -4.73 -14.81
CA GLY A 477 39.85 -4.80 -15.99
C GLY A 477 39.84 -3.52 -16.85
N LEU A 478 40.94 -2.77 -16.88
CA LEU A 478 41.01 -1.55 -17.70
C LEU A 478 41.00 -1.86 -19.20
N LYS A 479 40.11 -1.20 -19.96
CA LYS A 479 40.25 -1.05 -21.42
C LYS A 479 41.29 0.04 -21.70
N GLU A 480 42.55 -0.36 -21.91
CA GLU A 480 43.61 0.58 -22.32
C GLU A 480 43.66 0.79 -23.85
N GLU A 481 42.99 -0.04 -24.65
CA GLU A 481 42.90 0.12 -26.11
C GLU A 481 41.53 0.64 -26.57
N PHE A 482 41.50 1.93 -26.92
CA PHE A 482 40.55 2.42 -27.91
C PHE A 482 41.16 2.16 -29.30
N THR A 483 40.82 1.04 -29.93
CA THR A 483 41.16 0.86 -31.35
C THR A 483 40.29 1.80 -32.19
N PHE A 484 40.81 2.99 -32.51
CA PHE A 484 40.20 3.85 -33.51
C PHE A 484 40.38 3.22 -34.90
N LYS A 485 39.41 2.39 -35.32
CA LYS A 485 39.39 1.84 -36.67
C LYS A 485 38.72 2.82 -37.63
N GLY A 486 39.47 3.87 -37.97
CA GLY A 486 39.10 4.84 -39.00
C GLY A 486 40.03 6.05 -39.04
N CYS A 487 40.35 6.54 -40.24
CA CYS A 487 40.89 7.89 -40.43
C CYS A 487 39.76 8.91 -40.23
N GLY A 488 39.30 9.05 -39.00
CA GLY A 488 38.28 10.03 -38.62
C GLY A 488 38.93 11.32 -38.15
N THR A 489 38.55 12.46 -38.73
CA THR A 489 38.90 13.77 -38.19
C THR A 489 38.02 14.04 -36.98
N VAL A 490 38.61 14.30 -35.81
CA VAL A 490 37.88 14.82 -34.65
C VAL A 490 37.43 16.24 -34.98
N LYS A 491 36.20 16.39 -35.49
CA LYS A 491 35.55 17.69 -35.57
C LYS A 491 34.97 18.00 -34.19
N THR A 492 35.63 18.89 -33.47
CA THR A 492 34.99 19.58 -32.35
C THR A 492 33.89 20.47 -32.94
N ASN A 493 32.63 20.14 -32.66
CA ASN A 493 31.53 21.05 -32.91
C ASN A 493 31.63 22.20 -31.90
N SER A 494 32.50 23.16 -32.17
CA SER A 494 32.36 24.51 -31.63
C SER A 494 32.52 25.52 -32.76
N THR A 495 31.38 25.99 -33.24
CA THR A 495 31.27 27.38 -33.67
C THR A 495 31.68 28.26 -32.48
N GLY A 496 32.95 28.66 -32.44
CA GLY A 496 33.47 29.69 -31.54
C GLY A 496 34.56 29.20 -30.57
N GLY A 497 35.77 29.78 -30.72
CA GLY A 497 36.84 29.75 -29.72
C GLY A 497 37.79 28.56 -29.80
N GLY A 498 39.00 28.77 -30.34
CA GLY A 498 40.06 27.77 -30.40
C GLY A 498 40.48 27.26 -29.02
N ASN A 499 40.40 25.95 -28.81
CA ASN A 499 40.69 25.31 -27.54
C ASN A 499 42.18 24.90 -27.46
N LEU A 500 42.89 25.50 -26.49
CA LEU A 500 44.34 25.35 -26.22
C LEU A 500 44.80 23.90 -25.99
N LEU A 501 43.87 23.00 -25.63
CA LEU A 501 44.14 21.58 -25.39
C LEU A 501 44.55 20.80 -26.66
N SER A 502 44.02 21.17 -27.82
CA SER A 502 44.35 20.51 -29.10
C SER A 502 45.76 20.84 -29.58
N ILE A 503 46.20 22.08 -29.35
CA ILE A 503 47.57 22.53 -29.61
C ILE A 503 48.52 21.84 -28.63
N TRP A 504 48.15 21.71 -27.35
CA TRP A 504 48.96 21.00 -26.35
C TRP A 504 49.18 19.52 -26.70
N PHE A 505 48.16 18.81 -27.18
CA PHE A 505 48.31 17.41 -27.57
C PHE A 505 49.24 17.22 -28.77
N ILE A 506 49.13 18.09 -29.78
CA ILE A 506 50.02 18.07 -30.95
C ILE A 506 51.46 18.46 -30.54
N LEU A 507 51.60 19.43 -29.65
CA LEU A 507 52.90 19.93 -29.19
C LEU A 507 53.63 18.89 -28.32
N VAL A 508 52.92 18.18 -27.44
CA VAL A 508 53.48 17.07 -26.64
C VAL A 508 53.86 15.88 -27.53
N MET A 509 53.01 15.48 -28.48
CA MET A 509 53.31 14.34 -29.37
C MET A 509 54.45 14.63 -30.37
N THR A 510 54.70 15.90 -30.71
CA THR A 510 55.78 16.27 -31.65
C THR A 510 57.09 16.65 -30.95
N LEU A 511 57.08 17.25 -29.75
CA LEU A 511 58.30 17.67 -29.06
C LEU A 511 58.92 16.57 -28.17
N LEU A 512 58.14 15.64 -27.64
CA LEU A 512 58.65 14.58 -26.76
C LEU A 512 59.70 13.67 -27.46
N PRO A 513 59.51 13.25 -28.73
CA PRO A 513 60.54 12.50 -29.47
C PRO A 513 61.79 13.34 -29.79
N LEU A 514 61.62 14.65 -29.99
CA LEU A 514 62.70 15.61 -30.28
C LEU A 514 63.54 15.95 -29.04
N LEU A 515 62.97 15.86 -27.84
CA LEU A 515 63.67 16.05 -26.56
C LEU A 515 64.41 14.77 -26.11
N LEU A 516 63.87 13.59 -26.41
CA LEU A 516 64.51 12.30 -26.13
C LEU A 516 65.72 11.99 -27.02
N THR A 517 65.78 12.57 -28.23
CA THR A 517 66.91 12.37 -29.17
C THR A 517 68.12 13.28 -28.91
N LYS A 518 68.00 14.32 -28.07
CA LYS A 518 69.09 15.28 -27.79
C LYS A 518 70.00 14.92 -26.60
N LYS A 519 69.77 13.81 -25.87
CA LYS A 519 70.57 13.43 -24.69
C LYS A 519 71.61 12.31 -24.88
N LEU A 520 72.08 12.07 -26.10
CA LEU A 520 73.18 11.13 -26.37
C LEU A 520 74.24 11.74 -27.31
N LYS A 521 74.92 12.80 -26.88
CA LYS A 521 76.27 13.11 -27.38
C LYS A 521 77.03 14.02 -26.40
N MET A 522 78.21 13.51 -26.01
CA MET A 522 79.33 14.19 -25.33
C MET A 522 79.29 14.29 -23.80
N ILE A 523 79.89 13.31 -23.12
CA ILE A 523 81.08 13.54 -22.26
C ILE A 523 82.03 12.33 -22.41
N LYS A 524 83.21 12.54 -23.04
CA LYS A 524 84.42 11.72 -22.87
C LYS A 524 85.65 12.64 -22.90
N SER A 525 86.46 12.51 -21.84
CA SER A 525 87.85 12.93 -21.57
C SER A 525 88.25 14.42 -21.64
N GLN A 526 88.66 14.96 -20.49
CA GLN A 526 90.09 15.05 -20.20
C GLN A 526 90.43 14.09 -19.06
#